data_AF-A0A7S3SJU4-F1
#
_entry.id   AF-A0A7S3SJU4-F1
#
_cell.length_a   1.000
_cell.length_b   1.000
_cell.length_c   1.000
_cell.angle_alpha   90.00
_cell.angle_beta   90.00
_cell.angle_gamma   90.00
#
_symmetry.space_group_name_H-M   'P 1'
#
loop_
_entity.id
_entity.type
_entity.pdbx_description
1 polymer ?
#
loop_
_entity_poly.entity_id
_entity_poly.type
_entity_poly.pdbx_seq_one_letter_code
_entity_poly.pdbx_strand_id
1 'polypeptide(L)'
;AGIPDGAGILMCMALDSMVFAWRWIPKQVMGAHLTPQGVEATMLGLTAGTFNMAMILSSYFGGYLLHHFGVVPTGQSYEGATFDNLWKVQVIAAMAPCAMLFLLPALIPAKLQTEPLLVERPDSATYNSA
;
A
#
# COMPACT_ATOMS: atom_id res chain seq x y z
N ALA A 1 -3.28 37.02 -2.30
CA ALA A 1 -2.64 36.83 -0.99
C ALA A 1 -2.18 35.39 -0.93
N GLY A 2 -0.94 35.13 -1.33
CA GLY A 2 -0.40 33.77 -1.40
C GLY A 2 -0.08 33.29 0.00
N ILE A 3 -0.66 32.17 0.40
CA ILE A 3 -0.13 31.38 1.51
C ILE A 3 1.34 31.10 1.13
N PRO A 4 2.32 31.34 2.00
CA PRO A 4 3.69 30.99 1.69
C PRO A 4 3.71 29.50 1.35
N ASP A 5 4.14 29.14 0.13
CA ASP A 5 4.00 27.79 -0.43
C ASP A 5 4.53 26.72 0.54
N GLY A 6 5.55 27.06 1.33
CA GLY A 6 6.07 26.20 2.40
C GLY A 6 5.09 25.89 3.52
N ALA A 7 4.28 26.85 4.00
CA ALA A 7 3.29 26.60 5.06
C ALA A 7 2.13 25.74 4.55
N GLY A 8 1.72 25.94 3.29
CA GLY A 8 0.70 25.12 2.64
C GLY A 8 1.18 23.67 2.45
N ILE A 9 2.40 23.48 1.95
CA ILE A 9 3.00 22.15 1.79
C ILE A 9 3.19 21.46 3.14
N LEU A 10 3.68 22.17 4.16
CA LEU A 10 3.84 21.63 5.52
C LEU A 10 2.50 21.17 6.09
N MET A 11 1.44 21.95 5.91
CA MET A 11 0.09 21.57 6.32
C MET A 11 -0.40 20.32 5.58
N CYS A 12 -0.22 20.26 4.26
CA CYS A 12 -0.60 19.10 3.46
C CYS A 12 0.15 17.83 3.91
N MET A 13 1.45 17.92 4.16
CA MET A 13 2.26 16.81 4.66
C MET A 13 1.80 16.35 6.06
N ALA A 14 1.48 17.29 6.95
CA ALA A 14 0.95 16.98 8.27
C ALA A 14 -0.41 16.28 8.19
N LEU A 15 -1.30 16.75 7.32
CA LEU A 15 -2.61 16.12 7.11
C LEU A 15 -2.48 14.71 6.51
N ASP A 16 -1.61 14.53 5.51
CA ASP A 16 -1.38 13.24 4.87
C ASP A 16 -0.84 12.20 5.87
N SER A 17 0.18 12.58 6.66
CA SER A 17 0.72 11.70 7.70
C SER A 17 -0.32 11.34 8.78
N MET A 18 -1.18 12.29 9.16
CA MET A 18 -2.25 12.06 10.12
C MET A 18 -3.32 11.10 9.56
N VAL A 19 -3.72 11.29 8.30
CA VAL A 19 -4.67 10.40 7.61
C VAL A 19 -4.09 8.99 7.46
N PHE A 20 -2.80 8.88 7.11
CA PHE A 20 -2.12 7.60 7.02
C PHE A 20 -2.14 6.85 8.37
N ALA A 21 -1.73 7.52 9.45
CA ALA A 21 -1.74 6.94 10.79
C ALA A 21 -3.15 6.51 11.22
N TRP A 22 -4.14 7.36 10.97
CA TRP A 22 -5.53 7.09 11.31
C TRP A 22 -6.12 5.90 10.54
N ARG A 23 -5.73 5.68 9.27
CA ARG A 23 -6.16 4.50 8.50
C ARG A 23 -5.38 3.24 8.87
N TRP A 24 -4.13 3.39 9.32
CA TRP A 24 -3.27 2.27 9.65
C TRP A 24 -3.69 1.57 10.94
N ILE A 25 -3.94 2.33 12.01
CA ILE A 25 -4.22 1.77 13.34
C ILE A 25 -5.48 0.87 13.37
N PRO A 26 -6.66 1.32 12.89
CA PRO A 26 -7.87 0.51 12.91
C PRO A 26 -7.74 -0.75 12.06
N LYS A 27 -7.00 -0.68 10.95
CA LYS A 27 -6.74 -1.83 10.07
C LYS A 27 -5.98 -2.93 10.81
N GLN A 28 -4.94 -2.56 11.55
CA GLN A 28 -4.15 -3.52 12.33
C GLN A 28 -4.99 -4.13 13.46
N VAL A 29 -5.80 -3.31 14.15
CA VAL A 29 -6.70 -3.76 15.23
C VAL A 29 -7.76 -4.72 14.68
N MET A 30 -8.45 -4.36 13.60
CA MET A 30 -9.43 -5.24 12.95
C MET A 30 -8.80 -6.54 12.44
N GLY A 31 -7.58 -6.47 11.88
CA GLY A 31 -6.83 -7.65 11.47
C GLY A 31 -6.57 -8.62 12.62
N ALA A 32 -6.15 -8.12 13.79
CA ALA A 32 -5.89 -8.95 14.96
C ALA A 32 -7.17 -9.66 15.46
N HIS A 33 -8.32 -8.99 15.42
CA HIS A 33 -9.60 -9.59 15.79
C HIS A 33 -10.12 -10.64 14.77
N LEU A 34 -9.67 -10.57 13.51
CA LEU A 34 -10.04 -11.56 12.48
C LEU A 34 -9.15 -12.81 12.52
N THR A 35 -8.00 -12.75 13.19
CA THR A 35 -7.10 -13.90 13.31
C THR A 35 -7.46 -14.84 14.46
N PRO A 36 -7.22 -16.15 14.31
CA PRO A 36 -7.32 -17.09 15.42
C PRO A 36 -6.41 -16.69 16.59
N GLN A 37 -6.85 -16.98 17.82
CA GLN A 37 -6.05 -16.69 19.01
C GLN A 37 -4.73 -17.46 18.97
N GLY A 38 -3.64 -16.78 19.36
CA GLY A 38 -2.30 -17.36 19.40
C GLY A 38 -1.45 -17.18 18.13
N VAL A 39 -2.01 -16.66 17.02
CA VAL A 39 -1.24 -16.36 15.79
C VAL A 39 -1.27 -14.89 15.36
N GLU A 40 -1.89 -14.01 16.15
CA GLU A 40 -2.02 -12.57 15.88
C GLU A 40 -0.66 -11.90 15.62
N ALA A 41 0.35 -12.24 16.43
CA ALA A 41 1.71 -11.69 16.29
C ALA A 41 2.34 -12.06 14.94
N THR A 42 2.12 -13.28 14.45
CA THR A 42 2.62 -13.73 13.14
C THR A 42 1.91 -13.02 12.00
N MET A 43 0.59 -12.79 12.10
CA MET A 43 -0.16 -12.02 11.10
C MET A 43 0.32 -10.56 11.04
N LEU A 44 0.47 -9.89 12.18
CA LEU A 44 0.97 -8.51 12.24
C LEU A 44 2.42 -8.43 11.74
N GLY A 45 3.26 -9.40 12.09
CA GLY A 45 4.63 -9.52 11.60
C GLY A 45 4.70 -9.68 10.08
N LEU A 46 3.87 -10.54 9.50
CA LEU A 46 3.77 -10.73 8.05
C LEU A 46 3.26 -9.47 7.35
N THR A 47 2.27 -8.78 7.94
CA THR A 47 1.73 -7.52 7.42
C THR A 47 2.81 -6.42 7.39
N ALA A 48 3.61 -6.30 8.45
CA ALA A 48 4.73 -5.38 8.49
C ALA A 48 5.84 -5.77 7.49
N GLY A 49 6.15 -7.06 7.37
CA GLY A 49 7.15 -7.58 6.43
C GLY A 49 6.77 -7.31 4.97
N THR A 50 5.53 -7.61 4.59
CA THR A 50 5.00 -7.32 3.24
C THR A 50 4.95 -5.83 2.95
N PHE A 51 4.59 -4.99 3.93
CA PHE A 51 4.62 -3.53 3.78
C PHE A 51 6.04 -3.00 3.48
N ASN A 52 7.04 -3.43 4.26
CA ASN A 52 8.42 -3.03 4.04
C ASN A 52 8.95 -3.51 2.68
N MET A 53 8.65 -4.75 2.29
CA MET A 53 9.03 -5.27 0.99
C MET A 53 8.38 -4.50 -0.17
N ALA A 54 7.09 -4.15 -0.02
CA ALA A 54 6.38 -3.35 -1.01
C ALA A 54 6.99 -1.95 -1.18
N MET A 55 7.41 -1.28 -0.09
CA MET A 55 8.09 0.02 -0.17
C MET A 55 9.42 -0.05 -0.92
N ILE A 56 10.22 -1.08 -0.62
CA ILE A 56 11.49 -1.32 -1.31
C ILE A 56 11.24 -1.56 -2.80
N LEU A 57 10.30 -2.45 -3.12
CA LEU A 57 9.94 -2.78 -4.49
C LEU A 57 9.42 -1.55 -5.26
N SER A 58 8.56 -0.75 -4.64
CA SER A 58 8.03 0.48 -5.22
C SER A 58 9.14 1.48 -5.55
N SER A 59 10.17 1.58 -4.70
CA SER A 59 11.30 2.48 -4.90
C SER A 59 12.15 2.06 -6.09
N TYR A 60 12.51 0.77 -6.16
CA TYR A 60 13.29 0.23 -7.28
C TYR A 60 12.51 0.23 -8.60
N PHE A 61 11.22 -0.15 -8.57
CA PHE A 61 10.38 -0.20 -9.76
C PHE A 61 10.08 1.20 -10.29
N GLY A 62 9.83 2.18 -9.40
CA GLY A 62 9.71 3.58 -9.78
C GLY A 62 10.98 4.10 -10.44
N GLY A 63 12.15 3.84 -9.85
CA GLY A 63 13.44 4.21 -10.44
C GLY A 63 13.68 3.56 -11.81
N TYR A 64 13.33 2.27 -11.95
CA TYR A 64 13.41 1.55 -13.22
C TYR A 64 12.50 2.16 -14.30
N LEU A 65 11.26 2.47 -13.95
CA LEU A 65 10.32 3.15 -14.85
C LEU A 65 10.85 4.51 -15.29
N LEU A 66 11.35 5.32 -14.36
CA LEU A 66 11.94 6.63 -14.70
C LEU A 66 13.12 6.48 -15.65
N HIS A 67 14.02 5.53 -15.39
CA HIS A 67 15.16 5.24 -16.26
C HIS A 67 14.72 4.77 -17.66
N HIS A 68 13.72 3.89 -17.73
CA HIS A 68 13.20 3.38 -19.00
C HIS A 68 12.58 4.49 -19.88
N PHE A 69 11.90 5.46 -19.27
CA PHE A 69 11.32 6.61 -19.97
C PHE A 69 12.31 7.77 -20.21
N GLY A 70 13.58 7.59 -19.86
CA GLY A 70 14.64 8.59 -20.04
C GLY A 70 14.54 9.78 -19.09
N VAL A 71 13.73 9.67 -18.02
CA VAL A 71 13.53 10.71 -17.03
C VAL A 71 14.57 10.53 -15.92
N VAL A 72 15.80 10.97 -16.17
CA VAL A 72 16.87 10.95 -15.17
C VAL A 72 17.12 12.36 -14.68
N PRO A 73 16.74 12.70 -13.43
CA PRO A 73 17.01 14.03 -12.90
C PRO A 73 18.53 14.18 -12.67
N THR A 74 19.19 15.03 -13.46
CA THR A 74 20.63 15.33 -13.30
C THR A 74 20.88 16.57 -12.44
N GLY A 75 19.81 17.27 -12.03
CA GLY A 75 19.85 18.34 -11.03
C GLY A 75 20.38 19.67 -11.57
N GLN A 76 20.53 19.80 -12.89
CA GLN A 76 20.94 21.02 -13.56
C GLN A 76 19.77 21.98 -13.79
N SER A 77 20.07 23.28 -13.77
CA SER A 77 19.10 24.32 -14.14
C SER A 77 18.65 24.13 -15.59
N TYR A 78 17.34 24.20 -15.84
CA TYR A 78 16.68 24.04 -17.16
C TYR A 78 16.48 22.60 -17.70
N GLU A 79 16.34 21.59 -16.83
CA GLU A 79 16.02 20.20 -17.20
C GLU A 79 14.54 19.90 -17.53
N GLY A 80 13.72 20.93 -17.80
CA GLY A 80 12.27 20.76 -18.01
C GLY A 80 11.91 19.74 -19.09
N ALA A 81 12.69 19.68 -20.18
CA ALA A 81 12.48 18.73 -21.29
C ALA A 81 12.69 17.26 -20.89
N THR A 82 13.53 16.98 -19.89
CA THR A 82 13.76 15.62 -19.37
C THR A 82 12.52 15.08 -18.65
N PHE A 83 11.62 15.96 -18.20
CA PHE A 83 10.38 15.59 -17.53
C PHE A 83 9.17 15.45 -18.48
N ASP A 84 9.34 15.63 -19.79
CA ASP A 84 8.23 15.52 -20.76
C ASP A 84 7.54 14.15 -20.75
N ASN A 85 8.28 13.09 -20.41
CA ASN A 85 7.73 11.73 -20.29
C ASN A 85 7.28 11.36 -18.86
N LEU A 86 7.45 12.24 -17.86
CA LEU A 86 7.14 11.94 -16.46
C LEU A 86 5.64 11.65 -16.25
N TRP A 87 4.76 12.32 -16.99
CA TRP A 87 3.32 12.05 -16.91
C TRP A 87 2.97 10.61 -17.31
N LYS A 88 3.69 10.01 -18.28
CA LYS A 88 3.47 8.61 -18.70
C LYS A 88 3.80 7.66 -17.56
N VAL A 89 4.90 7.92 -16.86
CA VAL A 89 5.31 7.16 -15.68
C VAL A 89 4.28 7.28 -14.56
N GLN A 90 3.79 8.50 -14.29
CA GLN A 90 2.76 8.73 -13.27
C GLN A 90 1.45 8.00 -13.58
N VAL A 91 1.03 7.97 -14.85
CA VAL A 91 -0.17 7.24 -15.27
C VAL A 91 0.01 5.72 -15.05
N ILE A 92 1.18 5.18 -15.38
CA ILE A 92 1.48 3.75 -15.16
C ILE A 92 1.46 3.44 -13.66
N ALA A 93 2.08 4.29 -12.83
CA ALA A 93 2.08 4.13 -11.38
C ALA A 93 0.67 4.20 -10.77
N ALA A 94 -0.19 5.09 -11.29
CA ALA A 94 -1.59 5.20 -10.87
C ALA A 94 -2.44 3.99 -11.30
N MET A 95 -2.10 3.35 -12.42
CA MET A 95 -2.79 2.15 -12.93
C MET A 95 -2.33 0.86 -12.25
N ALA A 96 -1.11 0.83 -11.69
CA ALA A 96 -0.57 -0.34 -10.99
C ALA A 96 -1.50 -0.89 -9.88
N PRO A 97 -2.10 -0.09 -8.98
CA PRO A 97 -3.07 -0.59 -8.01
C PRO A 97 -4.39 -1.04 -8.66
N CYS A 98 -4.78 -0.49 -9.82
CA CYS A 98 -5.96 -0.94 -10.55
C CYS A 98 -5.77 -2.37 -11.09
N ALA A 99 -4.55 -2.77 -11.43
CA ALA A 99 -4.27 -4.15 -11.83
C ALA A 99 -4.58 -5.16 -10.70
N MET A 100 -4.43 -4.75 -9.44
CA MET A 100 -4.79 -5.56 -8.27
C MET A 100 -6.29 -5.86 -8.20
N LEU A 101 -7.14 -4.99 -8.76
CA LEU A 101 -8.60 -5.21 -8.81
C LEU A 101 -8.98 -6.45 -9.65
N PHE A 102 -8.17 -6.81 -10.65
CA PHE A 102 -8.39 -8.03 -11.45
C PHE A 102 -7.93 -9.29 -10.74
N LEU A 103 -6.94 -9.18 -9.83
CA LEU A 103 -6.44 -10.29 -9.00
C LEU A 103 -7.33 -10.56 -7.78
N LEU A 104 -8.05 -9.54 -7.32
CA LEU A 104 -8.99 -9.60 -6.20
C LEU A 104 -9.99 -10.78 -6.26
N PRO A 105 -10.71 -11.03 -7.36
CA PRO A 105 -11.64 -12.17 -7.45
C PRO A 105 -10.96 -13.55 -7.44
N ALA A 106 -9.66 -13.62 -7.75
CA ALA A 106 -8.89 -14.87 -7.67
C ALA A 106 -8.35 -15.13 -6.25
N LEU A 107 -8.05 -14.07 -5.49
CA LEU A 107 -7.47 -14.17 -4.15
C LEU A 107 -8.51 -14.24 -3.03
N ILE A 108 -9.68 -13.61 -3.21
CA ILE A 108 -10.72 -13.57 -2.18
C ILE A 108 -11.75 -14.68 -2.44
N PRO A 109 -12.00 -15.57 -1.47
CA PRO A 109 -13.10 -16.52 -1.55
C PRO A 109 -14.42 -15.77 -1.75
N ALA A 110 -15.26 -16.24 -2.67
CA ALA A 110 -16.59 -15.67 -2.91
C ALA A 110 -17.51 -15.93 -1.70
N LYS A 111 -17.35 -15.10 -0.67
CA LYS A 111 -18.04 -15.16 0.63
C LYS A 111 -18.55 -13.77 0.97
N LEU A 112 -19.77 -13.71 1.51
CA LEU A 112 -20.33 -12.47 2.01
C LEU A 112 -19.50 -12.00 3.21
N GLN A 113 -19.36 -10.68 3.38
CA GLN A 113 -18.59 -10.08 4.47
C GLN A 113 -19.14 -10.44 5.87
N THR A 114 -20.36 -10.96 5.93
CA THR A 114 -21.07 -11.44 7.12
C THR A 114 -20.98 -12.95 7.34
N GLU A 115 -20.43 -13.72 6.41
CA GLU A 115 -20.24 -15.17 6.60
C GLU A 115 -18.97 -15.44 7.41
N PRO A 116 -19.01 -16.36 8.39
CA PRO A 116 -17.83 -16.75 9.13
C PRO A 116 -16.81 -17.38 8.16
N LEU A 117 -15.65 -16.73 8.02
CA LEU A 117 -14.56 -17.18 7.15
C LEU A 117 -13.89 -18.45 7.71
N LEU A 118 -13.87 -18.59 9.03
CA LEU A 118 -13.36 -19.74 9.76
C LEU A 118 -14.54 -20.59 10.22
N VAL A 119 -14.67 -21.79 9.67
CA VAL A 119 -15.62 -22.81 10.14
C VAL A 119 -14.82 -23.82 10.93
N GLU A 120 -15.11 -23.96 12.23
CA GLU A 120 -14.51 -25.02 13.05
C GLU A 120 -14.95 -26.38 12.52
N ARG A 121 -14.02 -27.07 11.85
CA ARG A 121 -14.16 -28.48 11.45
C ARG A 121 -13.13 -29.30 12.23
N PRO A 122 -13.43 -30.55 12.61
CA PRO A 122 -12.47 -31.45 13.27
C PRO A 122 -11.14 -31.61 12.51
N ASP A 123 -11.18 -31.40 11.21
CA ASP A 123 -10.11 -31.50 10.23
C ASP A 123 -9.42 -30.15 9.91
N SER A 124 -9.84 -29.05 10.56
CA SER A 124 -9.24 -27.72 10.39
C SER A 124 -7.99 -27.56 11.26
N ALA A 125 -6.96 -26.88 10.73
CA ALA A 125 -5.74 -26.55 11.46
C ALA A 125 -5.96 -25.63 12.68
N THR A 126 -7.13 -24.99 12.78
CA THR A 126 -7.54 -24.15 13.91
C THR A 126 -8.53 -24.85 14.85
N TYR A 127 -8.79 -26.14 14.65
CA TYR A 127 -9.71 -26.90 15.49
C TYR A 127 -9.18 -26.91 16.93
N ASN A 128 -10.04 -26.54 17.89
CA ASN A 128 -9.73 -26.51 19.32
C ASN A 128 -8.69 -25.47 19.77
N SER A 129 -8.51 -24.39 19.00
CA SER A 129 -7.65 -23.25 19.39
C SER A 129 -8.39 -22.14 20.16
N ALA A 130 -9.57 -22.45 20.73
CA ALA A 130 -10.39 -21.55 21.54
C ALA A 130 -10.36 -21.98 23.02
#